data_AF-A4BV26-F1
#
_entry.id   AF-A4BV26-F1
#
_cell.length_a   1.000
_cell.length_b   1.000
_cell.length_c   1.000
_cell.angle_alpha   90.00
_cell.angle_beta   90.00
_cell.angle_gamma   90.00
#
_symmetry.space_group_name_H-M   'P 1'
#
loop_
_entity.id
_entity.type
_entity.pdbx_description
1 polymer ?
#
loop_
_entity_poly.entity_id
_entity_poly.type
_entity_poly.pdbx_seq_one_letter_code
_entity_poly.pdbx_strand_id
1 'polypeptide(L)'
;MRKQYSSDITREQFEQIRPLLESARKRTKPRTVDLYEVFCAILYLLKSGCQWRMLPSEFPKWRTVHSYFAKWSEPRGEGGSLLEQALKKSGWRGPYQTGAQRHNELLDR
;
A
#
# COMPACT_ATOMS: atom_id res chain seq x y z
N MET A 1 -9.28 7.79 -18.30
CA MET A 1 -8.22 6.78 -18.14
C MET A 1 -7.25 7.29 -17.09
N ARG A 2 -6.91 6.46 -16.10
CA ARG A 2 -5.92 6.80 -15.08
C ARG A 2 -4.52 6.83 -15.70
N LYS A 3 -3.68 7.78 -15.31
CA LYS A 3 -2.25 7.77 -15.65
C LYS A 3 -1.55 6.59 -15.00
N GLN A 4 -0.78 5.86 -15.81
CA GLN A 4 0.12 4.82 -15.30
C GLN A 4 1.38 5.50 -14.74
N TYR A 5 1.72 5.15 -13.50
CA TYR A 5 2.94 5.61 -12.86
C TYR A 5 4.02 4.54 -12.95
N SER A 6 5.29 4.94 -12.93
CA SER A 6 6.43 4.00 -12.92
C SER A 6 6.48 3.10 -11.67
N SER A 7 5.72 3.44 -10.64
CA SER A 7 5.52 2.65 -9.43
C SER A 7 4.43 1.58 -9.57
N ASP A 8 3.62 1.62 -10.61
CA ASP A 8 2.47 0.73 -10.75
C ASP A 8 2.91 -0.68 -11.15
N ILE A 9 2.19 -1.68 -10.65
CA ILE A 9 2.35 -3.08 -11.05
C ILE A 9 1.26 -3.49 -12.02
N THR A 10 1.52 -4.55 -12.78
CA THR A 10 0.50 -5.12 -13.68
C THR A 10 -0.67 -5.67 -12.86
N ARG A 11 -1.88 -5.67 -13.45
CA ARG A 11 -3.06 -6.26 -12.80
C ARG A 11 -2.89 -7.76 -12.55
N GLU A 12 -2.14 -8.45 -13.40
CA GLU A 12 -1.81 -9.88 -13.27
C GLU A 12 -0.95 -10.15 -12.04
N GLN A 13 0.12 -9.38 -11.83
CA GLN A 13 0.92 -9.44 -10.61
C GLN A 13 0.09 -9.10 -9.37
N PHE A 14 -0.81 -8.12 -9.49
CA PHE A 14 -1.72 -7.76 -8.41
C PHE A 14 -2.68 -8.89 -8.02
N GLU A 15 -3.23 -9.61 -8.98
CA GLU A 15 -4.20 -10.69 -8.69
C GLU A 15 -3.57 -11.81 -7.85
N GLN A 16 -2.26 -12.04 -7.97
CA GLN A 16 -1.53 -13.02 -7.15
C GLN A 16 -1.39 -12.60 -5.68
N ILE A 17 -1.39 -11.29 -5.38
CA ILE A 17 -1.27 -10.74 -4.02
C ILE A 17 -2.63 -10.35 -3.43
N ARG A 18 -3.63 -10.11 -4.28
CA ARG A 18 -4.99 -9.75 -3.89
C ARG A 18 -5.59 -10.64 -2.79
N PRO A 19 -5.55 -11.99 -2.86
CA PRO A 19 -6.14 -12.83 -1.81
C PRO A 19 -5.48 -12.61 -0.44
N LEU A 20 -4.18 -12.31 -0.43
CA LEU A 20 -3.46 -11.96 0.79
C LEU A 20 -4.03 -10.66 1.37
N LEU A 21 -4.12 -9.60 0.57
CA LEU A 21 -4.67 -8.30 0.97
C LEU A 21 -6.13 -8.37 1.43
N GLU A 22 -6.93 -9.24 0.81
CA GLU A 22 -8.33 -9.45 1.17
C GLU A 22 -8.51 -10.12 2.52
N SER A 23 -7.59 -11.01 2.91
CA SER A 23 -7.61 -11.76 4.17
C SER A 23 -7.46 -10.89 5.42
N ALA A 24 -6.91 -9.67 5.27
CA ALA A 24 -6.68 -8.74 6.37
C ALA A 24 -7.99 -8.20 7.01
N ARG A 25 -9.13 -8.29 6.32
CA ARG A 25 -10.40 -7.71 6.78
C ARG A 25 -11.48 -8.78 6.95
N LYS A 26 -12.08 -8.83 8.15
CA LYS A 26 -13.35 -9.55 8.39
C LYS A 26 -14.46 -8.94 7.52
N ARG A 27 -15.14 -9.73 6.68
CA ARG A 27 -16.19 -9.29 5.75
C ARG A 27 -17.44 -8.83 6.51
N THR A 28 -17.46 -7.58 6.95
CA THR A 28 -18.62 -6.96 7.63
C THR A 28 -19.46 -6.06 6.71
N LYS A 29 -18.86 -5.54 5.63
CA LYS A 29 -19.54 -4.71 4.61
C LYS A 29 -18.89 -4.92 3.24
N PRO A 30 -19.65 -4.98 2.13
CA PRO A 30 -19.10 -5.04 0.78
C PRO A 30 -18.10 -3.90 0.54
N ARG A 31 -17.02 -4.20 -0.18
CA ARG A 31 -15.99 -3.22 -0.54
C ARG A 31 -16.50 -2.38 -1.71
N THR A 32 -16.38 -1.06 -1.57
CA THR A 32 -16.72 -0.09 -2.63
C THR A 32 -15.48 0.46 -3.34
N VAL A 33 -14.28 0.07 -2.89
CA VAL A 33 -13.00 0.62 -3.34
C VAL A 33 -12.21 -0.47 -4.04
N ASP A 34 -11.64 -0.16 -5.20
CA ASP A 34 -10.74 -1.07 -5.91
C ASP A 34 -9.42 -1.21 -5.13
N LEU A 35 -9.08 -2.45 -4.76
CA LEU A 35 -7.86 -2.75 -4.02
C LEU A 35 -6.62 -2.53 -4.87
N TYR A 36 -6.71 -2.70 -6.18
CA TYR A 36 -5.61 -2.43 -7.10
C TYR A 36 -5.20 -0.96 -7.04
N GLU A 37 -6.19 -0.07 -7.10
CA GLU A 37 -5.98 1.37 -7.03
C GLU A 37 -5.37 1.81 -5.71
N VAL A 38 -5.83 1.22 -4.59
CA VAL A 38 -5.27 1.46 -3.25
C VAL A 38 -3.83 0.95 -3.17
N PHE A 39 -3.54 -0.24 -3.68
CA PHE A 39 -2.20 -0.80 -3.63
C PHE A 39 -1.22 0.02 -4.46
N CYS A 40 -1.60 0.41 -5.69
CA CYS A 40 -0.77 1.29 -6.51
C CYS A 40 -0.55 2.67 -5.87
N ALA A 41 -1.54 3.21 -5.15
CA ALA A 41 -1.37 4.45 -4.38
C ALA A 41 -0.31 4.31 -3.28
N ILE A 42 -0.28 3.16 -2.60
CA ILE A 42 0.74 2.85 -1.59
C ILE A 42 2.11 2.71 -2.24
N LEU A 43 2.22 2.00 -3.37
CA LEU A 43 3.48 1.88 -4.11
C LEU A 43 4.03 3.25 -4.53
N TYR A 44 3.15 4.12 -5.05
CA TYR A 44 3.51 5.49 -5.40
C TYR A 44 4.06 6.26 -4.19
N LEU A 45 3.38 6.16 -3.04
CA LEU A 45 3.82 6.79 -1.80
C LEU A 45 5.17 6.24 -1.31
N LEU A 46 5.37 4.93 -1.37
CA LEU A 46 6.63 4.29 -0.97
C LEU A 46 7.79 4.67 -1.91
N LYS A 47 7.54 4.78 -3.22
CA LYS A 47 8.56 5.16 -4.21
C LYS A 47 8.94 6.63 -4.09
N SER A 48 7.94 7.51 -4.03
CA SER A 48 8.12 8.96 -4.04
C SER A 48 8.50 9.52 -2.66
N GLY A 49 8.10 8.85 -1.58
CA GLY A 49 8.22 9.37 -0.23
C GLY A 49 7.37 10.61 0.04
N CYS A 50 6.39 10.93 -0.83
CA CYS A 50 5.59 12.13 -0.68
C CYS A 50 4.69 12.08 0.57
N GLN A 51 4.19 13.23 1.00
CA GLN A 51 3.24 13.30 2.11
C GLN A 51 1.88 12.72 1.68
N TRP A 52 1.14 12.11 2.61
CA TRP A 52 -0.18 11.53 2.36
C TRP A 52 -1.17 12.48 1.67
N ARG A 53 -1.11 13.78 1.98
CA ARG A 53 -1.99 14.81 1.40
C ARG A 53 -1.62 15.20 -0.04
N MET A 54 -0.42 14.84 -0.49
CA MET A 54 0.11 15.11 -1.83
C MET A 54 -0.20 13.97 -2.82
N LEU A 55 -0.97 12.97 -2.40
CA LEU A 55 -1.38 11.88 -3.28
C LEU A 55 -2.19 12.44 -4.47
N PRO A 56 -1.88 12.05 -5.72
CA PRO A 56 -2.64 12.50 -6.88
C PRO A 56 -4.14 12.21 -6.76
N SER A 57 -4.97 13.12 -7.27
CA SER A 57 -6.44 13.02 -7.20
C SER A 57 -7.04 11.87 -8.01
N GLU A 58 -6.26 11.26 -8.89
CA GLU A 58 -6.63 10.07 -9.66
C GLU A 58 -6.76 8.82 -8.77
N PHE A 59 -6.05 8.81 -7.64
CA PHE A 59 -6.12 7.72 -6.67
C PHE A 59 -7.34 7.86 -5.75
N PRO A 60 -7.75 6.76 -5.07
CA PRO A 60 -8.72 6.84 -3.99
C PRO A 60 -8.29 7.86 -2.94
N LYS A 61 -9.25 8.48 -2.26
CA LYS A 61 -9.00 9.49 -1.23
C LYS A 61 -7.92 9.01 -0.26
N TRP A 62 -6.92 9.86 0.01
CA TRP A 62 -5.76 9.49 0.84
C TRP A 62 -6.13 8.88 2.20
N ARG A 63 -7.24 9.31 2.82
CA ARG A 63 -7.75 8.73 4.09
C ARG A 63 -8.11 7.25 3.95
N THR A 64 -8.70 6.89 2.82
CA THR A 64 -9.02 5.50 2.49
C THR A 64 -7.72 4.72 2.32
N VAL A 65 -6.79 5.22 1.52
CA VAL A 65 -5.49 4.58 1.29
C VAL A 65 -4.74 4.38 2.60
N HIS A 66 -4.67 5.40 3.46
CA HIS A 66 -4.07 5.33 4.78
C HIS A 66 -4.73 4.28 5.68
N SER A 67 -6.06 4.18 5.68
CA SER A 67 -6.76 3.15 6.46
C SER A 67 -6.41 1.73 6.00
N TYR A 68 -6.22 1.52 4.70
CA TYR A 68 -5.76 0.23 4.17
C TYR A 68 -4.29 -0.02 4.49
N PHE A 69 -3.43 0.98 4.32
CA PHE A 69 -2.02 0.90 4.68
C PHE A 69 -1.85 0.50 6.15
N ALA A 70 -2.53 1.17 7.09
CA ALA A 70 -2.44 0.86 8.51
C ALA A 70 -2.87 -0.60 8.81
N LYS A 71 -3.96 -1.07 8.19
CA LYS A 71 -4.44 -2.46 8.36
C LYS A 71 -3.48 -3.49 7.78
N TRP A 72 -2.84 -3.18 6.65
CA TRP A 72 -1.90 -4.12 6.01
C TRP A 72 -0.52 -4.07 6.66
N SER A 73 -0.14 -2.94 7.26
CA SER A 73 1.11 -2.76 7.98
C SER A 73 1.06 -3.33 9.41
N GLU A 74 -0.10 -3.76 9.89
CA GLU A 74 -0.25 -4.37 11.21
C GLU A 74 0.54 -5.69 11.26
N PRO A 75 1.43 -5.88 12.25
CA PRO A 75 2.22 -7.10 12.37
C PRO A 75 1.32 -8.29 12.72
N ARG A 76 1.40 -9.37 11.96
CA ARG A 76 0.57 -10.57 12.15
C ARG A 76 1.46 -11.77 12.44
N GLY A 77 1.99 -11.81 13.66
CA GLY A 77 2.88 -12.89 14.12
C GLY A 77 4.27 -12.86 13.44
N GLU A 78 4.93 -14.02 13.39
CA GLU A 78 6.34 -14.16 12.99
C GLU A 78 6.64 -13.86 11.50
N GLY A 79 5.61 -13.77 10.65
CA GLY A 79 5.76 -13.57 9.21
C GLY A 79 5.84 -12.11 8.74
N GLY A 80 5.96 -11.15 9.65
CA GLY A 80 5.94 -9.71 9.34
C GLY A 80 4.54 -9.18 9.02
N SER A 81 4.49 -7.98 8.43
CA SER A 81 3.21 -7.36 8.04
C SER A 81 2.67 -7.95 6.73
N LEU A 82 1.35 -7.88 6.57
CA LEU A 82 0.70 -8.37 5.36
C LEU A 82 1.10 -7.56 4.11
N LEU A 83 1.34 -6.26 4.30
CA LEU A 83 1.88 -5.37 3.30
C LEU A 83 3.29 -5.81 2.87
N GLU A 84 4.16 -6.15 3.83
CA GLU A 84 5.52 -6.58 3.53
C GLU A 84 5.54 -7.88 2.72
N GLN A 85 4.69 -8.84 3.07
CA GLN A 85 4.53 -10.08 2.30
C GLN A 85 4.00 -9.81 0.89
N ALA A 86 3.02 -8.91 0.74
CA ALA A 86 2.49 -8.51 -0.56
C ALA A 86 3.55 -7.82 -1.42
N LEU A 87 4.37 -6.93 -0.84
CA LEU A 87 5.47 -6.26 -1.54
C LEU A 87 6.52 -7.27 -2.01
N LYS A 88 6.95 -8.20 -1.13
CA LYS A 88 7.88 -9.27 -1.50
C LYS A 88 7.35 -10.12 -2.66
N LYS A 89 6.08 -10.53 -2.61
CA LYS A 89 5.45 -11.36 -3.64
C LYS A 89 5.22 -10.62 -4.96
N SER A 90 4.96 -9.31 -4.91
CA SER A 90 4.82 -8.46 -6.10
C SER A 90 6.16 -8.18 -6.82
N GLY A 91 7.29 -8.60 -6.24
CA GLY A 91 8.62 -8.30 -6.78
C GLY A 91 9.11 -6.88 -6.49
N TRP A 92 8.48 -6.16 -5.54
CA TRP A 92 8.85 -4.81 -5.16
C TRP A 92 10.33 -4.70 -4.76
N ARG A 93 11.02 -3.69 -5.28
CA ARG A 93 12.44 -3.40 -5.00
C ARG A 93 12.64 -2.02 -4.34
N GLY A 94 11.56 -1.41 -3.87
CA GLY A 94 11.58 -0.09 -3.26
C GLY A 94 11.58 -0.14 -1.72
N PRO A 95 11.41 1.04 -1.09
CA PRO A 95 11.21 1.17 0.35
C PRO A 95 10.05 0.32 0.88
N TYR A 96 10.21 -0.24 2.09
CA TYR A 96 9.10 -0.81 2.86
C TYR A 96 8.50 0.21 3.84
N GLN A 97 9.25 1.25 4.16
CA GLN A 97 8.83 2.36 5.01
C GLN A 97 8.36 3.55 4.16
N THR A 98 7.32 4.23 4.64
CA THR A 98 6.90 5.51 4.07
C THR A 98 7.92 6.62 4.36
N GLY A 99 7.93 7.68 3.54
CA GLY A 99 8.78 8.85 3.79
C GLY A 99 8.57 9.45 5.19
N ALA A 100 7.33 9.44 5.69
CA ALA A 100 6.99 9.90 7.03
C ALA A 100 7.64 9.03 8.13
N GLN A 101 7.65 7.70 7.98
CA GLN A 101 8.27 6.79 8.95
C GLN A 101 9.79 6.97 9.01
N ARG A 102 10.43 7.13 7.85
CA ARG A 102 11.88 7.39 7.75
C ARG A 102 12.28 8.70 8.42
N HIS A 103 11.46 9.74 8.27
CA HIS A 103 11.72 11.04 8.86
C HIS A 103 11.66 10.98 10.40
N ASN A 104 10.70 10.26 10.97
CA ASN A 104 10.63 10.08 12.42
C ASN A 104 11.84 9.31 12.96
N GLU A 105 12.26 8.23 12.28
CA GLU A 105 13.41 7.42 12.71
C GLU A 105 14.75 8.19 12.69
N LEU A 106 14.86 9.22 11.85
CA LEU A 106 16.03 10.11 11.81
C LEU A 106 16.03 11.19 12.89
N LEU A 107 14.85 11.56 13.40
CA LEU A 107 14.70 12.58 14.44
C LEU A 107 14.84 12.01 15.87
N ASP A 108 14.60 10.71 16.04
CA ASP A 108 14.74 9.99 17.31
C ASP A 108 16.18 9.51 17.58
N ARG A 109 17.18 9.99 16.83
CA ARG A 109 18.60 9.62 16.94
C ARG A 109 19.47 10.68 17.63
#